data_AF-A0AAD5PKU3-F1
#
_entry.id   AF-A0AAD5PKU3-F1
#
_cell.length_a   1.000
_cell.length_b   1.000
_cell.length_c   1.000
_cell.angle_alpha   90.00
_cell.angle_beta   90.00
_cell.angle_gamma   90.00
#
_symmetry.space_group_name_H-M   'P 1'
#
loop_
_entity.id
_entity.type
_entity.pdbx_description
1 polymer ?
#
loop_
_entity_poly.entity_id
_entity_poly.type
_entity_poly.pdbx_seq_one_letter_code
_entity_poly.pdbx_strand_id
1 'polypeptide(L)'
;MCVCIIDVKLPPHILQKIQSYHSATNEILRHFWSSFDPYKADKNVRMVESLKKQRSKLKDVVELVKDAGGDVERCKMMLHPVVQAVNKALESSERRGKKRKLVNT
;
A
#
# COMPACT_ATOMS: atom_id res chain seq x y z
N MET A 1 13.37 7.76 12.46
CA MET A 1 13.10 6.34 12.21
C MET A 1 12.36 5.80 13.43
N CYS A 2 11.04 5.58 13.33
CA CYS A 2 10.29 5.01 14.47
C CYS A 2 10.54 3.50 14.52
N VAL A 3 11.24 3.06 15.56
CA VAL A 3 11.39 1.65 15.92
C VAL A 3 10.07 1.24 16.57
N CYS A 4 9.23 0.54 15.81
CA CYS A 4 7.93 0.07 16.28
C CYS A 4 8.12 -1.27 17.01
N ILE A 5 7.76 -1.30 18.29
CA ILE A 5 7.74 -2.49 19.15
C ILE A 5 6.78 -3.51 18.53
N ILE A 6 7.33 -4.51 17.84
CA ILE A 6 6.55 -5.61 17.28
C ILE A 6 6.41 -6.68 18.34
N ASP A 7 5.18 -7.17 18.49
CA ASP A 7 4.77 -8.22 19.41
C ASP A 7 5.83 -9.34 19.49
N VAL A 8 6.25 -9.65 20.73
CA VAL A 8 7.38 -10.55 21.07
C VAL A 8 7.15 -12.01 20.61
N LYS A 9 6.06 -12.31 19.89
CA LYS A 9 5.64 -13.66 19.50
C LYS A 9 5.67 -13.98 18.00
N LEU A 10 5.88 -13.00 17.10
CA LEU A 10 5.88 -13.30 15.67
C LEU A 10 7.25 -13.85 15.20
N PRO A 11 7.29 -14.94 14.43
CA PRO A 11 8.53 -15.45 13.85
C PRO A 11 9.25 -14.38 13.01
N PRO A 12 10.61 -14.34 13.02
CA PRO A 12 11.38 -13.32 12.31
C PRO A 12 11.05 -13.19 10.81
N HIS A 13 10.76 -14.31 10.14
CA HIS A 13 10.42 -14.32 8.72
C HIS A 13 9.08 -13.60 8.42
N ILE A 14 8.16 -13.56 9.39
CA ILE A 14 6.87 -12.86 9.28
C ILE A 14 7.08 -11.37 9.48
N LEU A 15 7.87 -10.99 10.47
CA LEU A 15 8.27 -9.62 10.72
C LEU A 15 8.94 -9.01 9.48
N GLN A 16 9.86 -9.76 8.86
CA GLN A 16 10.50 -9.35 7.61
C GLN A 16 9.49 -9.21 6.46
N LYS A 17 8.50 -10.10 6.34
CA LYS A 17 7.44 -9.98 5.33
C LYS A 17 6.60 -8.71 5.52
N ILE A 18 6.24 -8.38 6.77
CA ILE A 18 5.47 -7.17 7.08
C ILE A 18 6.29 -5.91 6.77
N GLN A 19 7.56 -5.87 7.20
CA GLN A 19 8.47 -4.76 6.90
C GLN A 19 8.69 -4.60 5.40
N SER A 20 8.88 -5.71 4.67
CA SER A 20 9.05 -5.70 3.22
C SER A 20 7.80 -5.16 2.51
N TYR A 21 6.61 -5.56 2.96
CA TYR A 21 5.35 -5.03 2.46
C TYR A 21 5.24 -3.52 2.68
N HIS A 22 5.55 -3.06 3.90
CA HIS A 22 5.52 -1.65 4.27
C HIS A 22 6.50 -0.81 3.41
N SER A 23 7.75 -1.26 3.29
CA SER A 23 8.78 -0.57 2.49
C SER A 23 8.42 -0.52 1.00
N ALA A 24 8.03 -1.65 0.41
CA ALA A 24 7.65 -1.71 -1.00
C ALA A 24 6.43 -0.83 -1.32
N THR A 25 5.44 -0.81 -0.43
CA THR A 25 4.23 0.00 -0.63
C THR A 25 4.55 1.50 -0.53
N ASN A 26 5.37 1.91 0.43
CA ASN A 26 5.82 3.29 0.55
C ASN A 26 6.65 3.76 -0.64
N GLU A 27 7.48 2.88 -1.20
CA GLU A 27 8.25 3.16 -2.43
C GLU A 27 7.32 3.47 -3.61
N ILE A 28 6.31 2.62 -3.82
CA ILE A 28 5.31 2.79 -4.89
C ILE A 28 4.53 4.09 -4.67
N LEU A 29 4.10 4.37 -3.44
CA LEU A 29 3.39 5.60 -3.10
C LEU A 29 4.22 6.85 -3.40
N ARG A 30 5.51 6.84 -3.04
CA ARG A 30 6.42 7.95 -3.33
C ARG A 30 6.57 8.18 -4.83
N HIS A 31 6.76 7.10 -5.60
CA HIS A 31 6.85 7.20 -7.05
C HIS A 31 5.55 7.65 -7.70
N PHE A 32 4.39 7.20 -7.18
CA PHE A 32 3.08 7.63 -7.63
C PHE A 32 2.92 9.15 -7.47
N TRP A 33 3.17 9.69 -6.27
CA TRP A 33 3.04 11.12 -6.01
C TRP A 33 4.09 11.96 -6.72
N SER A 34 5.34 11.49 -6.80
CA SER A 34 6.40 12.17 -7.54
C SER A 34 6.17 12.19 -9.06
N SER A 35 5.50 11.16 -9.60
CA SER A 35 5.16 11.10 -11.03
C SER A 35 3.75 11.64 -11.34
N PHE A 36 3.08 12.17 -10.32
CA PHE A 36 1.76 12.76 -10.47
C PHE A 36 1.82 14.10 -11.23
N ASP A 37 3.00 14.73 -11.25
CA ASP A 37 3.33 15.92 -12.02
C ASP A 37 4.82 15.90 -12.45
N PRO A 38 5.17 15.90 -13.76
CA PRO A 38 4.26 15.90 -14.92
C PRO A 38 3.58 14.54 -15.11
N TYR A 39 2.27 14.58 -15.39
CA TYR A 39 1.44 13.39 -15.54
C TYR A 39 1.85 12.56 -16.77
N LYS A 40 2.28 11.31 -16.55
CA LYS A 40 2.55 10.32 -17.60
C LYS A 40 1.54 9.19 -17.54
N ALA A 41 0.63 9.12 -18.51
CA ALA A 41 -0.52 8.19 -18.50
C ALA A 41 -0.09 6.72 -18.31
N ASP A 42 0.84 6.22 -19.13
CA ASP A 42 1.29 4.81 -19.07
C ASP A 42 1.99 4.48 -17.75
N LYS A 43 2.78 5.43 -17.23
CA LYS A 43 3.45 5.26 -15.94
C LYS A 43 2.43 5.22 -14.81
N ASN A 44 1.41 6.08 -14.85
CA ASN A 44 0.34 6.10 -13.85
C ASN A 44 -0.51 4.84 -13.89
N VAL A 45 -0.85 4.31 -15.07
CA VAL A 45 -1.56 3.02 -15.18
C VAL A 45 -0.77 1.93 -14.49
N ARG A 46 0.55 1.80 -14.77
CA ARG A 46 1.41 0.82 -14.10
C ARG A 46 1.50 1.01 -12.58
N MET A 47 1.56 2.25 -12.11
CA MET A 47 1.59 2.56 -10.67
C MET A 47 0.26 2.22 -9.98
N VAL A 48 -0.87 2.50 -10.63
CA VAL A 48 -2.20 2.15 -10.13
C VAL A 48 -2.37 0.64 -10.03
N GLU A 49 -1.95 -0.12 -11.04
CA GLU A 49 -1.96 -1.59 -10.98
C GLU A 49 -1.06 -2.12 -9.86
N SER A 50 0.11 -1.49 -9.65
CA SER A 50 1.01 -1.83 -8.54
C SER A 50 0.36 -1.55 -7.18
N LEU A 51 -0.35 -0.43 -7.02
CA LEU A 51 -1.10 -0.07 -5.80
C LEU A 51 -2.25 -1.06 -5.53
N LYS A 52 -3.00 -1.46 -6.57
CA LYS A 52 -4.05 -2.50 -6.45
C LYS A 52 -3.46 -3.83 -6.00
N LYS A 53 -2.30 -4.22 -6.55
CA LYS A 53 -1.59 -5.45 -6.15
C LYS A 53 -1.16 -5.40 -4.68
N GLN A 54 -0.65 -4.26 -4.20
CA GLN A 54 -0.32 -4.11 -2.78
C GLN A 54 -1.57 -4.22 -1.89
N ARG A 55 -2.71 -3.63 -2.31
CA ARG A 55 -3.97 -3.77 -1.58
C ARG A 55 -4.42 -5.23 -1.45
N SER A 56 -4.21 -6.06 -2.48
CA SER A 56 -4.47 -7.50 -2.38
C SER A 56 -3.48 -8.20 -1.43
N LYS A 57 -2.20 -7.87 -1.54
CA LYS A 57 -1.12 -8.45 -0.72
C LYS A 57 -1.26 -8.16 0.78
N LEU A 58 -1.97 -7.09 1.15
CA LEU A 58 -2.34 -6.83 2.55
C LEU A 58 -3.09 -8.02 3.17
N LYS A 59 -4.00 -8.65 2.42
CA LYS A 59 -4.77 -9.80 2.92
C LYS A 59 -3.83 -10.96 3.24
N ASP A 60 -2.91 -11.26 2.33
CA ASP A 60 -1.91 -12.32 2.51
C ASP A 60 -1.02 -12.07 3.74
N VAL A 61 -0.64 -10.82 4.00
CA VAL A 61 0.18 -10.45 5.18
C VAL A 61 -0.63 -10.61 6.48
N VAL A 62 -1.89 -10.21 6.47
CA VAL A 62 -2.80 -10.33 7.62
C VAL A 62 -3.10 -11.79 7.94
N GLU A 63 -3.34 -12.60 6.90
CA GLU A 63 -3.57 -14.04 7.02
C GLU A 63 -2.32 -14.75 7.55
N LEU A 64 -1.13 -14.40 7.05
CA LEU A 64 0.12 -14.96 7.53
C LEU A 64 0.42 -14.62 9.00
N VAL A 65 0.00 -13.44 9.48
CA VAL A 65 0.07 -13.10 10.92
C VAL A 65 -0.92 -13.94 11.74
N LYS A 66 -2.14 -14.14 11.21
CA LYS A 66 -3.16 -14.97 11.85
C LYS A 66 -2.70 -16.42 11.99
N ASP A 67 -2.15 -17.01 10.94
CA ASP A 67 -1.69 -18.40 10.91
C ASP A 67 -0.55 -18.66 11.88
N ALA A 68 0.27 -17.63 12.15
CA ALA A 68 1.35 -17.69 13.11
C ALA A 68 0.91 -17.42 14.56
N GLY A 69 -0.40 -17.27 14.82
CA GLY A 69 -0.93 -16.96 16.13
C GLY A 69 -0.57 -15.56 16.63
N GLY A 70 -0.24 -14.64 15.72
CA GLY A 70 0.11 -13.26 16.04
C GLY A 70 -1.11 -12.35 16.22
N ASP A 71 -0.89 -11.16 16.77
CA ASP A 71 -1.93 -10.14 16.92
C ASP A 71 -2.27 -9.49 15.58
N VAL A 72 -3.38 -9.93 15.00
CA VAL A 72 -3.93 -9.46 13.73
C VAL A 72 -4.38 -8.00 13.81
N GLU A 73 -5.00 -7.59 14.92
CA GLU A 73 -5.52 -6.22 15.06
C GLU A 73 -4.37 -5.22 15.17
N ARG A 74 -3.33 -5.56 15.93
CA ARG A 74 -2.12 -4.75 15.98
C ARG A 74 -1.41 -4.66 14.63
N CYS A 75 -1.36 -5.76 13.86
CA CYS A 75 -0.84 -5.75 12.51
C CYS A 75 -1.64 -4.81 11.59
N LYS A 76 -2.97 -4.87 11.65
CA LYS A 76 -3.85 -3.95 10.90
C LYS A 76 -3.64 -2.51 11.31
N MET A 77 -3.57 -2.22 12.61
CA MET A 77 -3.30 -0.86 13.12
C MET A 77 -1.97 -0.31 12.62
N MET A 78 -0.92 -1.13 12.61
CA MET A 78 0.40 -0.75 12.10
C MET A 78 0.38 -0.48 10.59
N LEU A 79 -0.34 -1.29 9.81
CA LEU A 79 -0.44 -1.12 8.37
C LEU A 79 -1.47 -0.07 7.95
N HIS A 80 -2.33 0.37 8.88
CA HIS A 80 -3.44 1.28 8.60
C HIS A 80 -3.02 2.57 7.88
N PRO A 81 -1.95 3.29 8.29
CA PRO A 81 -1.54 4.52 7.60
C PRO A 81 -1.16 4.29 6.14
N VAL A 82 -0.47 3.18 5.86
CA VAL A 82 -0.07 2.81 4.50
C VAL A 82 -1.28 2.43 3.65
N VAL A 83 -2.24 1.71 4.22
CA VAL A 83 -3.49 1.34 3.53
C VAL A 83 -4.32 2.57 3.19
N GLN A 84 -4.45 3.53 4.11
CA GLN A 84 -5.11 4.80 3.84
C GLN A 84 -4.41 5.58 2.71
N ALA A 85 -3.08 5.62 2.71
CA ALA A 85 -2.32 6.27 1.65
C ALA A 85 -2.52 5.60 0.28
N VAL A 86 -2.58 4.27 0.22
CA VAL A 86 -2.91 3.50 -0.99
C VAL A 86 -4.32 3.83 -1.49
N ASN A 87 -5.32 3.84 -0.60
CA ASN A 87 -6.69 4.18 -0.98
C ASN A 87 -6.79 5.61 -1.52
N LYS A 88 -6.13 6.57 -0.87
CA LYS A 88 -6.08 7.97 -1.32
C LYS A 88 -5.42 8.11 -2.69
N ALA A 89 -4.35 7.36 -2.95
CA ALA A 89 -3.69 7.35 -4.26
C ALA A 89 -4.61 6.78 -5.36
N LEU A 90 -5.32 5.68 -5.08
CA LEU A 90 -6.29 5.08 -6.00
C LEU A 90 -7.46 6.03 -6.29
N GLU A 91 -8.06 6.63 -5.27
CA GLU A 91 -9.12 7.63 -5.44
C GLU A 91 -8.66 8.83 -6.29
N SER A 92 -7.43 9.31 -6.04
CA SER A 92 -6.87 10.45 -6.78
C SER A 92 -6.68 10.12 -8.27
N SER A 93 -6.30 8.87 -8.58
CA SER A 93 -6.23 8.39 -9.95
C SER A 93 -7.61 8.32 -10.61
N GLU A 94 -8.62 7.78 -9.92
CA GLU A 94 -9.99 7.69 -10.45
C GLU A 94 -10.61 9.06 -10.73
N ARG A 95 -10.45 10.02 -9.80
CA ARG A 95 -10.96 11.39 -9.97
C ARG A 95 -10.36 12.06 -11.20
N ARG A 96 -9.04 11.89 -11.45
CA ARG A 96 -8.39 12.42 -12.66
C ARG A 96 -8.85 11.71 -13.94
N GLY A 97 -9.07 10.40 -13.88
CA GLY A 97 -9.64 9.64 -15.02
C GLY A 97 -11.03 10.14 -15.41
N LYS A 98 -11.90 10.41 -14.43
CA LYS A 98 -13.23 11.01 -14.65
C LYS A 98 -13.15 12.44 -15.20
N LYS A 99 -12.26 13.27 -14.66
CA LYS A 99 -12.05 14.65 -15.14
C LYS A 99 -11.59 14.70 -16.60
N ARG A 100 -10.76 13.74 -17.05
CA ARG A 100 -10.39 13.63 -18.48
C ARG A 100 -11.56 13.21 -19.37
N LYS A 101 -12.38 12.24 -18.95
CA LYS A 101 -13.55 11.83 -19.74
C LYS A 101 -14.53 12.99 -19.96
N LEU A 102 -14.73 13.83 -18.95
CA LEU A 102 -15.63 14.98 -19.02
C LEU A 102 -15.13 16.13 -19.92
N VAL A 103 -13.81 16.28 -20.11
CA VAL A 103 -13.22 17.34 -20.95
C VAL A 103 -13.13 16.93 -22.42
N ASN A 104 -13.18 15.63 -22.71
CA ASN A 104 -13.12 15.07 -24.07
C ASN A 104 -14.50 14.78 -24.68
N THR A 105 -15.60 15.23 -24.06
CA THR A 105 -16.99 15.16 -24.58
C THR A 105 -17.47 16.58 -24.81
#